data_AF-A0A091M2L1-F1
#
_entry.id   AF-A0A091M2L1-F1
#
_cell.length_a   1.000
_cell.length_b   1.000
_cell.length_c   1.000
_cell.angle_alpha   90.00
_cell.angle_beta   90.00
_cell.angle_gamma   90.00
#
_symmetry.space_group_name_H-M   'P 1'
#
loop_
_entity.id
_entity.type
_entity.pdbx_description
1 polymer ?
#
loop_
_entity_poly.entity_id
_entity_poly.type
_entity_poly.pdbx_seq_one_letter_code
_entity_poly.pdbx_strand_id
1 'polypeptide(L)'
;MLRKNHPMHPMLMLLGLAALLGASQGRTDCYGSVNRIKTSGASCKTAKPEGLSYCGVSASEKIAERDLRAMNQYKTLIKKVGEKLCVEPALIAGIISRESHAGKALKNGWGDNGNGFGLMQVDRKSHKPVGQWNSETHLTQGTNILIMMIKTIQRKFPRWTKDQQLKGKVQA
;
A
#
# COMPACT_ATOMS: atom_id res chain seq x y z
N MET A 1 -28.63 -13.19 -6.36
CA MET A 1 -27.41 -13.09 -5.51
C MET A 1 -26.23 -12.66 -6.37
N LEU A 2 -25.86 -11.38 -6.35
CA LEU A 2 -24.84 -10.81 -7.24
C LEU A 2 -23.72 -10.14 -6.42
N ARG A 3 -22.56 -10.81 -6.45
CA ARG A 3 -21.17 -10.30 -6.38
C ARG A 3 -20.92 -9.08 -5.46
N LYS A 4 -20.57 -9.34 -4.20
CA LYS A 4 -19.75 -8.39 -3.41
C LYS A 4 -18.33 -8.40 -3.98
N ASN A 5 -18.08 -7.63 -5.03
CA ASN A 5 -16.75 -7.10 -5.29
C ASN A 5 -16.36 -6.37 -4.00
N HIS A 6 -15.47 -6.94 -3.19
CA HIS A 6 -14.95 -6.21 -2.04
C HIS A 6 -14.19 -5.02 -2.62
N PRO A 7 -14.68 -3.78 -2.43
CA PRO A 7 -13.96 -2.61 -2.86
C PRO A 7 -12.69 -2.59 -2.01
N MET A 8 -11.52 -2.63 -2.66
CA MET A 8 -10.23 -2.42 -2.02
C MET A 8 -10.28 -1.07 -1.32
N HIS A 9 -10.75 -0.97 -0.08
CA HIS A 9 -10.81 0.28 0.68
C HIS A 9 -9.40 0.58 1.19
N PRO A 10 -8.57 1.34 0.48
CA PRO A 10 -7.20 1.55 0.87
C PRO A 10 -7.28 2.67 1.93
N MET A 11 -6.93 2.33 3.17
CA MET A 11 -6.84 3.32 4.25
C MET A 11 -5.37 3.56 4.48
N LEU A 12 -5.04 4.84 4.39
CA LEU A 12 -3.70 5.40 4.39
C LEU A 12 -3.03 5.17 5.77
N MET A 13 -2.11 4.20 5.82
CA MET A 13 -1.19 3.92 6.93
C MET A 13 0.18 4.50 6.57
N LEU A 14 0.39 5.83 6.67
CA LEU A 14 1.48 6.44 5.89
C LEU A 14 2.39 7.44 6.59
N LEU A 15 2.08 7.90 7.81
CA LEU A 15 2.99 8.84 8.49
C LEU A 15 4.13 8.12 9.23
N GLY A 16 3.89 6.95 9.82
CA GLY A 16 4.93 6.20 10.53
C GLY A 16 6.06 5.65 9.64
N LEU A 17 5.79 5.34 8.36
CA LEU A 17 6.77 4.64 7.51
C LEU A 17 7.74 5.54 6.75
N ALA A 18 7.40 6.82 6.56
CA ALA A 18 8.28 7.76 5.86
C ALA A 18 9.63 7.94 6.59
N ALA A 19 9.60 8.00 7.93
CA ALA A 19 10.80 8.09 8.76
C ALA A 19 11.75 6.88 8.61
N LEU A 20 11.22 5.70 8.25
CA LEU A 20 12.00 4.47 8.22
C LEU A 20 12.68 4.19 6.90
N LEU A 21 12.18 4.73 5.80
CA LEU A 21 12.80 4.49 4.50
C LEU A 21 13.95 5.48 4.22
N GLY A 22 14.09 6.52 5.04
CA GLY A 22 15.04 7.62 4.85
C GLY A 22 14.72 8.43 3.59
N ALA A 23 15.42 9.54 3.36
CA ALA A 23 15.33 10.23 2.07
C ALA A 23 15.74 9.26 0.95
N SER A 24 14.86 9.03 -0.03
CA SER A 24 15.27 8.38 -1.28
C SER A 24 16.15 9.36 -2.05
N GLN A 25 17.27 8.86 -2.58
CA GLN A 25 18.20 9.68 -3.38
C GLN A 25 17.68 9.93 -4.80
N GLY A 26 16.60 9.24 -5.22
CA GLY A 26 15.93 9.42 -6.51
C GLY A 26 14.61 10.18 -6.39
N ARG A 27 14.25 10.93 -7.44
CA ARG A 27 12.89 11.49 -7.58
C ARG A 27 11.90 10.34 -7.73
N THR A 28 11.13 10.07 -6.69
CA THR A 28 10.13 8.98 -6.62
C THR A 28 8.69 9.52 -6.62
N ASP A 29 8.52 10.79 -6.95
CA ASP A 29 7.27 11.55 -6.87
C ASP A 29 6.55 11.69 -8.23
N CYS A 30 6.87 10.83 -9.21
CA CYS A 30 6.27 10.88 -10.55
C CYS A 30 4.73 10.86 -10.53
N TYR A 31 4.16 10.16 -9.54
CA TYR A 31 2.73 9.95 -9.36
C TYR A 31 2.11 10.79 -8.23
N GLY A 32 2.86 11.74 -7.65
CA GLY A 32 2.46 12.50 -6.47
C GLY A 32 3.28 12.12 -5.23
N SER A 33 3.05 12.82 -4.13
CA SER A 33 3.75 12.59 -2.86
C SER A 33 2.77 12.35 -1.72
N VAL A 34 3.00 11.30 -0.95
CA VAL A 34 2.19 10.92 0.21
C VAL A 34 2.19 12.01 1.28
N ASN A 35 3.29 12.75 1.43
CA ASN A 35 3.42 13.84 2.41
C ASN A 35 2.51 15.03 2.09
N ARG A 36 2.03 15.16 0.84
CA ARG A 36 1.11 16.23 0.41
C ARG A 36 -0.36 15.79 0.41
N ILE A 37 -0.64 14.53 0.77
CA ILE A 37 -1.99 13.99 0.82
C ILE A 37 -2.60 14.22 2.21
N LYS A 38 -3.63 15.07 2.28
CA LYS A 38 -4.46 15.17 3.50
C LYS A 38 -5.26 13.88 3.68
N THR A 39 -5.23 13.28 4.88
CA THR A 39 -5.93 12.04 5.21
C THR A 39 -6.67 12.13 6.54
N SER A 40 -7.79 11.43 6.66
CA SER A 40 -8.49 11.23 7.93
C SER A 40 -7.97 10.01 8.70
N GLY A 41 -7.06 9.22 8.13
CA GLY A 41 -6.49 8.01 8.74
C GLY A 41 -7.47 6.84 8.83
N ALA A 42 -7.20 5.91 9.76
CA ALA A 42 -7.92 4.66 9.90
C ALA A 42 -9.33 4.86 10.44
N SER A 43 -10.32 4.24 9.82
CA SER A 43 -11.68 4.19 10.35
C SER A 43 -11.70 3.32 11.60
N CYS A 44 -12.72 3.48 12.44
CA CYS A 44 -12.90 2.58 13.57
C CYS A 44 -13.15 1.13 13.17
N LYS A 45 -13.64 0.87 11.94
CA LYS A 45 -13.76 -0.49 11.41
C LYS A 45 -12.39 -1.14 11.15
N THR A 46 -11.38 -0.32 10.86
CA THR A 46 -9.99 -0.76 10.70
C THR A 46 -9.28 -0.83 12.04
N ALA A 47 -9.43 0.19 12.90
CA ALA A 47 -8.67 0.29 14.15
C ALA A 47 -9.13 -0.70 15.24
N LYS A 48 -10.43 -1.03 15.31
CA LYS A 48 -10.95 -1.93 16.35
C LYS A 48 -10.41 -3.36 16.25
N PRO A 49 -10.37 -4.03 15.07
CA PRO A 49 -9.72 -5.33 14.92
C PRO A 49 -8.24 -5.35 15.32
N GLU A 50 -7.56 -4.20 15.23
CA GLU A 50 -6.18 -4.01 15.67
C GLU A 50 -6.05 -3.82 17.19
N GLY A 51 -7.16 -3.88 17.93
CA GLY A 51 -7.18 -3.67 19.38
C GLY A 51 -6.94 -2.22 19.81
N LEU A 52 -7.25 -1.24 18.95
CA LEU A 52 -7.17 0.18 19.29
C LEU A 52 -8.55 0.72 19.70
N SER A 53 -8.58 1.50 20.79
CA SER A 53 -9.79 2.19 21.29
C SER A 53 -10.08 3.52 20.58
N TYR A 54 -9.16 3.97 19.73
CA TYR A 54 -9.23 5.22 18.97
C TYR A 54 -9.07 4.96 17.47
N CYS A 55 -9.43 5.97 16.68
CA CYS A 55 -9.45 5.92 15.22
C CYS A 55 -8.72 7.15 14.67
N GLY A 56 -8.68 7.28 13.36
CA GLY A 56 -8.09 8.41 12.67
C GLY A 56 -6.60 8.24 12.38
N VAL A 57 -5.90 9.36 12.22
CA VAL A 57 -4.49 9.39 11.82
C VAL A 57 -3.58 8.70 12.85
N SER A 58 -3.81 8.93 14.15
CA SER A 58 -3.03 8.31 15.21
C SER A 58 -3.16 6.78 15.22
N ALA A 59 -4.36 6.26 14.93
CA ALA A 59 -4.56 4.82 14.81
C ALA A 59 -3.79 4.26 13.62
N SER A 60 -3.79 4.97 12.49
CA SER A 60 -3.00 4.59 11.33
C SER A 60 -1.50 4.52 11.65
N GLU A 61 -0.99 5.54 12.32
CA GLU A 61 0.42 5.61 12.74
C GLU A 61 0.80 4.48 13.69
N LYS A 62 -0.08 4.16 14.65
CA LYS A 62 0.19 3.06 15.60
C LYS A 62 0.23 1.69 14.93
N ILE A 63 -0.63 1.44 13.95
CA ILE A 63 -0.64 0.19 13.18
C ILE A 63 0.65 0.10 12.35
N ALA A 64 1.00 1.17 11.65
CA ALA A 64 2.25 1.31 10.91
C ALA A 64 3.49 1.05 11.79
N GLU A 65 3.52 1.62 13.00
CA GLU A 65 4.59 1.41 13.98
C GLU A 65 4.72 -0.07 14.39
N ARG A 66 3.60 -0.78 14.61
CA ARG A 66 3.59 -2.21 14.96
C ARG A 66 4.07 -3.11 13.82
N ASP A 67 3.93 -2.67 12.57
CA ASP A 67 4.42 -3.40 11.40
C ASP A 67 5.90 -3.17 11.13
N LEU A 68 6.49 -2.21 11.82
CA LEU A 68 7.72 -1.63 11.36
C LEU A 68 8.93 -2.56 11.41
N ARG A 69 9.02 -3.35 12.48
CA ARG A 69 10.09 -4.35 12.63
C ARG A 69 10.07 -5.38 11.49
N ALA A 70 8.88 -5.83 11.10
CA ALA A 70 8.72 -6.74 9.97
C ALA A 70 9.00 -6.03 8.64
N MET A 71 8.51 -4.81 8.47
CA MET A 71 8.73 -3.99 7.28
C MET A 71 10.22 -3.76 6.98
N ASN A 72 11.04 -3.58 8.02
CA ASN A 72 12.49 -3.35 7.87
C ASN A 72 13.20 -4.48 7.13
N GLN A 73 12.69 -5.71 7.16
CA GLN A 73 13.25 -6.84 6.40
C GLN A 73 13.15 -6.62 4.88
N TYR A 74 12.17 -5.85 4.43
CA TYR A 74 11.91 -5.58 3.01
C TYR A 74 12.33 -4.18 2.58
N LYS A 75 12.86 -3.35 3.50
CA LYS A 75 13.21 -1.94 3.26
C LYS A 75 14.06 -1.75 2.01
N THR A 76 15.13 -2.53 1.84
CA THR A 76 16.01 -2.44 0.67
C THR A 76 15.27 -2.75 -0.63
N LEU A 77 14.43 -3.80 -0.64
CA LEU A 77 13.63 -4.18 -1.81
C LEU A 77 12.57 -3.13 -2.14
N ILE A 78 11.87 -2.61 -1.13
CA ILE A 78 10.87 -1.56 -1.28
C ILE A 78 11.49 -0.29 -1.87
N LYS A 79 12.66 0.14 -1.36
CA LYS A 79 13.39 1.28 -1.90
C LYS A 79 13.79 1.05 -3.35
N LYS A 80 14.39 -0.11 -3.64
CA LYS A 80 14.81 -0.48 -5.00
C LYS A 80 13.66 -0.46 -6.00
N VAL A 81 12.51 -1.05 -5.64
CA VAL A 81 11.32 -1.09 -6.51
C VAL A 81 10.71 0.31 -6.66
N GLY A 82 10.64 1.08 -5.58
CA GLY A 82 10.14 2.45 -5.62
C GLY A 82 10.97 3.35 -6.55
N GLU A 83 12.29 3.29 -6.43
CA GLU A 83 13.22 4.02 -7.31
C GLU A 83 13.10 3.56 -8.76
N LYS A 84 13.09 2.24 -9.01
CA LYS A 84 12.94 1.65 -10.35
C LYS A 84 11.65 2.08 -11.05
N LEU A 85 10.55 2.25 -10.31
CA LEU A 85 9.22 2.53 -10.87
C LEU A 85 8.78 3.98 -10.67
N CYS A 86 9.64 4.83 -10.10
CA CYS A 86 9.34 6.22 -9.73
C CYS A 86 8.08 6.34 -8.84
N VAL A 87 7.99 5.48 -7.82
CA VAL A 87 6.93 5.47 -6.82
C VAL A 87 7.56 5.61 -5.44
N GLU A 88 7.03 6.49 -4.61
CA GLU A 88 7.56 6.69 -3.27
C GLU A 88 7.59 5.36 -2.48
N PRO A 89 8.76 4.95 -1.96
CA PRO A 89 8.88 3.73 -1.16
C PRO A 89 7.90 3.69 0.02
N ALA A 90 7.58 4.85 0.61
CA ALA A 90 6.62 4.98 1.71
C ALA A 90 5.21 4.55 1.29
N LEU A 91 4.78 4.85 0.06
CA LEU A 91 3.49 4.41 -0.48
C LEU A 91 3.43 2.89 -0.59
N ILE A 92 4.47 2.28 -1.15
CA ILE A 92 4.57 0.82 -1.28
C ILE A 92 4.51 0.16 0.10
N ALA A 93 5.28 0.70 1.07
CA ALA A 93 5.33 0.15 2.41
C ALA A 93 3.99 0.32 3.16
N GLY A 94 3.31 1.46 3.01
CA GLY A 94 1.96 1.68 3.56
C GLY A 94 0.93 0.69 3.01
N ILE A 95 1.01 0.35 1.71
CA ILE A 95 0.19 -0.71 1.11
C ILE A 95 0.53 -2.07 1.73
N ILE A 96 1.81 -2.43 1.85
CA ILE A 96 2.22 -3.71 2.44
C ILE A 96 1.74 -3.86 3.90
N SER A 97 1.84 -2.79 4.69
CA SER A 97 1.34 -2.77 6.08
C SER A 97 -0.15 -3.08 6.10
N ARG A 98 -0.93 -2.40 5.26
CA ARG A 98 -2.38 -2.62 5.19
C ARG A 98 -2.76 -4.01 4.68
N GLU A 99 -2.10 -4.49 3.62
CA GLU A 99 -2.51 -5.70 2.92
C GLU A 99 -2.09 -6.97 3.65
N SER A 100 -0.96 -6.95 4.35
CA SER A 100 -0.38 -8.19 4.90
C SER A 100 0.26 -8.04 6.27
N HIS A 101 0.22 -6.85 6.88
CA HIS A 101 1.04 -6.52 8.04
C HIS A 101 2.50 -6.91 7.85
N ALA A 102 3.06 -6.55 6.68
CA ALA A 102 4.40 -6.97 6.25
C ALA A 102 4.61 -8.50 6.32
N GLY A 103 3.61 -9.25 5.84
CA GLY A 103 3.63 -10.70 5.79
C GLY A 103 3.11 -11.42 7.03
N LYS A 104 2.95 -10.74 8.18
CA LYS A 104 2.47 -11.36 9.43
C LYS A 104 1.07 -11.96 9.31
N ALA A 105 0.23 -11.42 8.43
CA ALA A 105 -1.13 -11.91 8.19
C ALA A 105 -1.22 -13.05 7.17
N LEU A 106 -0.10 -13.47 6.56
CA LEU A 106 -0.08 -14.42 5.45
C LEU A 106 0.22 -15.85 5.89
N LYS A 107 -0.36 -16.81 5.17
CA LYS A 107 -0.02 -18.24 5.27
C LYS A 107 0.63 -18.68 3.96
N ASN A 108 1.93 -18.99 3.98
CA ASN A 108 2.71 -19.34 2.78
C ASN A 108 2.56 -18.33 1.63
N GLY A 109 2.50 -17.03 1.97
CA GLY A 109 2.30 -15.96 1.01
C GLY A 109 0.86 -15.69 0.61
N TRP A 110 -0.11 -16.46 1.08
CA TRP A 110 -1.53 -16.28 0.73
C TRP A 110 -2.32 -15.63 1.86
N GLY A 111 -3.19 -14.68 1.49
CA GLY A 111 -4.19 -14.03 2.34
C GLY A 111 -5.55 -13.99 1.64
N ASP A 112 -6.51 -13.22 2.16
CA ASP A 112 -7.87 -13.07 1.63
C ASP A 112 -8.52 -14.39 1.18
N ASN A 113 -8.59 -15.36 2.09
CA ASN A 113 -9.15 -16.69 1.83
C ASN A 113 -8.52 -17.39 0.61
N GLY A 114 -7.22 -17.15 0.39
CA GLY A 114 -6.42 -17.74 -0.70
C GLY A 114 -6.51 -16.98 -2.03
N ASN A 115 -7.09 -15.78 -2.07
CA ASN A 115 -7.15 -14.99 -3.31
C ASN A 115 -5.99 -14.00 -3.46
N GLY A 116 -5.57 -13.37 -2.36
CA GLY A 116 -4.47 -12.42 -2.37
C GLY A 116 -3.12 -13.11 -2.21
N PHE A 117 -2.17 -12.76 -3.07
CA PHE A 117 -0.81 -13.29 -3.03
C PHE A 117 0.22 -12.23 -2.64
N GLY A 118 1.12 -12.60 -1.75
CA GLY A 118 2.31 -11.86 -1.33
C GLY A 118 2.07 -10.57 -0.57
N LEU A 119 3.17 -9.84 -0.32
CA LEU A 119 3.20 -8.67 0.55
C LEU A 119 2.19 -7.57 0.18
N MET A 120 1.95 -7.37 -1.12
CA MET A 120 0.97 -6.41 -1.66
C MET A 120 -0.37 -7.05 -2.09
N GLN A 121 -0.64 -8.30 -1.70
CA GLN A 121 -1.90 -9.03 -1.97
C GLN A 121 -2.44 -8.89 -3.40
N VAL A 122 -1.65 -9.31 -4.39
CA VAL A 122 -2.10 -9.38 -5.79
C VAL A 122 -3.22 -10.41 -5.90
N ASP A 123 -4.41 -9.96 -6.30
CA ASP A 123 -5.59 -10.83 -6.46
C ASP A 123 -5.43 -11.77 -7.66
N ARG A 124 -5.38 -13.07 -7.37
CA ARG A 124 -5.23 -14.13 -8.37
C ARG A 124 -6.39 -14.22 -9.38
N LYS A 125 -7.57 -13.69 -9.02
CA LYS A 125 -8.75 -13.68 -9.91
C LYS A 125 -8.61 -12.64 -11.02
N SER A 126 -7.82 -11.59 -10.75
CA SER A 126 -7.64 -10.44 -11.64
C SER A 126 -6.28 -10.50 -12.36
N HIS A 127 -5.26 -11.08 -11.72
CA HIS A 127 -3.89 -11.14 -12.23
C HIS A 127 -3.25 -12.48 -11.88
N LYS A 128 -2.42 -13.04 -12.77
CA LYS A 128 -1.57 -14.20 -12.42
C LYS A 128 -0.43 -13.71 -11.50
N PRO A 129 -0.33 -14.16 -10.23
CA PRO A 129 0.77 -13.74 -9.36
C PRO A 129 2.11 -14.28 -9.86
N VAL A 130 3.18 -13.51 -9.71
CA VAL A 130 4.53 -13.90 -10.16
C VAL A 130 5.60 -13.69 -9.08
N GLY A 131 6.65 -14.52 -9.14
CA GLY A 131 7.75 -14.50 -8.17
C GLY A 131 7.38 -15.13 -6.81
N GLN A 132 8.32 -15.06 -5.87
CA GLN A 132 8.05 -15.42 -4.48
C GLN A 132 7.24 -14.32 -3.81
N TRP A 133 6.40 -14.70 -2.85
CA TRP A 133 5.42 -13.83 -2.18
C TRP A 133 6.03 -12.55 -1.54
N ASN A 134 7.33 -12.56 -1.25
CA ASN A 134 8.11 -11.46 -0.66
C ASN A 134 9.28 -10.99 -1.55
N SER A 135 9.30 -11.36 -2.83
CA SER A 135 10.39 -11.04 -3.76
C SER A 135 10.28 -9.64 -4.40
N GLU A 136 11.39 -9.16 -4.97
CA GLU A 136 11.40 -7.99 -5.84
C GLU A 136 10.44 -8.14 -7.03
N THR A 137 10.36 -9.33 -7.62
CA THR A 137 9.43 -9.63 -8.72
C THR A 137 7.98 -9.40 -8.32
N HIS A 138 7.59 -9.86 -7.11
CA HIS A 138 6.26 -9.65 -6.57
C HIS A 138 5.98 -8.17 -6.28
N LEU A 139 6.90 -7.48 -5.61
CA LEU A 139 6.77 -6.05 -5.33
C LEU A 139 6.68 -5.21 -6.60
N THR A 140 7.46 -5.57 -7.63
CA THR A 140 7.41 -4.95 -8.96
C THR A 140 6.04 -5.16 -9.60
N GLN A 141 5.47 -6.37 -9.54
CA GLN A 141 4.13 -6.66 -10.05
C GLN A 141 3.06 -5.81 -9.34
N GLY A 142 3.01 -5.86 -8.02
CA GLY A 142 2.02 -5.10 -7.24
C GLY A 142 2.11 -3.60 -7.49
N THR A 143 3.33 -3.07 -7.58
CA THR A 143 3.55 -1.64 -7.86
C THR A 143 3.16 -1.25 -9.28
N ASN A 144 3.37 -2.12 -10.29
CA ASN A 144 2.90 -1.86 -11.65
C ASN A 144 1.36 -1.85 -11.74
N ILE A 145 0.67 -2.72 -11.01
CA ILE A 145 -0.79 -2.70 -10.90
C ILE A 145 -1.24 -1.36 -10.29
N LEU A 146 -0.62 -0.94 -9.18
CA LEU A 146 -0.88 0.38 -8.57
C LEU A 146 -0.71 1.52 -9.59
N ILE A 147 0.39 1.54 -10.36
CA ILE A 147 0.65 2.54 -11.39
C ILE A 147 -0.45 2.54 -12.45
N MET A 148 -0.88 1.38 -12.94
CA MET A 148 -1.97 1.26 -13.91
C MET A 148 -3.28 1.86 -13.37
N MET A 149 -3.55 1.61 -12.09
CA MET A 149 -4.73 2.15 -11.42
C MET A 149 -4.64 3.67 -11.22
N ILE A 150 -3.48 4.21 -10.84
CA ILE A 150 -3.26 5.67 -10.76
C ILE A 150 -3.47 6.31 -12.13
N LYS A 151 -2.85 5.78 -13.20
CA LYS A 151 -3.02 6.28 -14.57
C LYS A 151 -4.49 6.25 -15.04
N THR A 152 -5.29 5.32 -14.52
CA THR A 152 -6.73 5.27 -14.79
C THR A 152 -7.47 6.42 -14.11
N ILE A 153 -7.14 6.75 -12.86
CA ILE A 153 -7.67 7.94 -12.18
C ILE A 153 -7.21 9.23 -12.86
N GLN A 154 -5.95 9.31 -13.30
CA GLN A 154 -5.43 10.48 -14.02
C GLN A 154 -6.23 10.77 -15.30
N ARG A 155 -6.55 9.72 -16.08
CA ARG A 155 -7.40 9.84 -17.27
C ARG A 155 -8.83 10.24 -16.93
N LYS A 156 -9.39 9.70 -15.85
CA LYS A 156 -10.77 10.00 -15.42
C LYS A 156 -10.92 11.41 -14.85
N PHE A 157 -9.90 11.93 -14.16
CA PHE A 157 -9.91 13.22 -13.50
C PHE A 157 -8.66 14.04 -13.86
N PRO A 158 -8.54 14.52 -15.11
CA PRO A 158 -7.34 15.20 -15.58
C PRO A 158 -7.13 16.58 -14.95
N ARG A 159 -8.17 17.19 -14.37
CA ARG A 159 -8.09 18.48 -13.67
C ARG A 159 -7.62 18.36 -12.22
N TRP A 160 -7.54 17.15 -11.67
CA TRP A 160 -7.01 16.93 -10.32
C TRP A 160 -5.49 17.04 -10.33
N THR A 161 -4.94 17.53 -9.23
CA THR A 161 -3.49 17.46 -8.98
C THR A 161 -3.02 16.00 -8.89
N LYS A 162 -1.73 15.74 -9.11
CA LYS A 162 -1.17 14.39 -8.94
C LYS A 162 -1.44 13.80 -7.56
N ASP A 163 -1.34 14.62 -6.51
CA ASP A 163 -1.59 14.19 -5.14
C ASP A 163 -3.07 13.82 -4.91
N GLN A 164 -4.01 14.56 -5.52
CA GLN A 164 -5.43 14.20 -5.52
C GLN A 164 -5.72 12.92 -6.33
N GLN A 165 -5.06 12.72 -7.47
CA GLN A 165 -5.21 11.50 -8.28
C GLN A 165 -4.65 10.28 -7.53
N LEU A 166 -3.51 10.43 -6.88
CA LEU A 166 -2.91 9.41 -6.02
C LEU A 166 -3.86 9.09 -4.86
N LYS A 167 -4.34 10.10 -4.12
CA LYS A 167 -5.33 9.93 -3.06
C LYS A 167 -6.60 9.23 -3.57
N GLY A 168 -7.11 9.64 -4.72
CA GLY A 168 -8.30 9.06 -5.34
C GLY A 168 -8.18 7.57 -5.56
N LYS A 169 -7.00 7.07 -5.96
CA LYS A 169 -6.80 5.63 -6.08
C LYS A 169 -6.56 4.96 -4.72
N VAL A 170 -5.79 5.57 -3.84
CA VAL A 170 -5.48 5.01 -2.52
C VAL A 170 -6.66 5.19 -1.55
N GLN A 171 -7.81 5.73 -1.95
CA GLN A 171 -9.05 5.73 -1.16
C GLN A 171 -10.19 4.90 -1.75
N ALA A 172 -10.07 4.48 -3.01
CA ALA A 172 -11.11 3.77 -3.77
C ALA A 172 -10.86 2.27 -3.84
#